data_AF-A0A7Y2Y3Z8-F1
#
_entry.id   AF-A0A7Y2Y3Z8-F1
#
_cell.length_a   1.000
_cell.length_b   1.000
_cell.length_c   1.000
_cell.angle_alpha   90.00
_cell.angle_beta   90.00
_cell.angle_gamma   90.00
#
_symmetry.space_group_name_H-M   'P 1'
#
loop_
_entity.id
_entity.type
_entity.pdbx_description
1 polymer ?
#
loop_
_entity_poly.entity_id
_entity_poly.type
_entity_poly.pdbx_seq_one_letter_code
_entity_poly.pdbx_strand_id
1 'polypeptide(L)' 'MKRNTSVTSSQDLLQEVIRKGMTYHEFRELVADLAGQNATTGPEQTDAYKHYTELNDRRMRRWDKTFKISDEIKTRIA' A
#
# COMPACT_ATOMS: atom_id res chain seq x y z
N MET A 1 -19.89 -1.87 32.78
CA MET A 1 -19.89 -1.68 31.32
C MET A 1 -19.43 -3.00 30.68
N LYS A 2 -20.35 -3.79 30.11
CA LYS A 2 -20.02 -5.14 29.59
C LYS A 2 -19.24 -4.97 28.29
N ARG A 3 -17.97 -5.40 28.26
CA ARG A 3 -17.24 -5.58 26.99
C ARG A 3 -17.82 -6.83 26.34
N ASN A 4 -18.75 -6.65 25.41
CA ASN A 4 -19.16 -7.72 24.50
C ASN A 4 -17.98 -8.03 23.59
N THR A 5 -17.09 -8.92 24.00
CA THR A 5 -16.19 -9.60 23.08
C THR A 5 -16.98 -10.76 22.49
N SER A 6 -17.76 -10.48 21.43
CA SER A 6 -18.14 -11.53 20.50
C SER A 6 -16.84 -12.16 20.01
N VAL A 7 -16.69 -13.46 20.18
CA VAL A 7 -15.53 -14.20 19.67
C VAL A 7 -15.60 -14.13 18.15
N THR A 8 -14.96 -13.12 17.58
CA THR A 8 -14.80 -12.95 16.14
C THR A 8 -13.68 -13.90 15.71
N SER A 9 -13.98 -14.82 14.78
CA SER A 9 -12.98 -15.76 14.25
C SER A 9 -11.78 -14.99 13.71
N SER A 10 -10.57 -15.55 13.76
CA SER A 10 -9.38 -14.95 13.15
C SER A 10 -9.59 -14.63 11.66
N GLN A 11 -10.44 -15.40 10.98
CA GLN A 11 -10.82 -15.15 9.59
C GLN A 11 -11.68 -13.89 9.45
N ASP A 12 -12.64 -13.68 10.35
CA ASP A 12 -13.53 -12.51 10.33
C ASP A 12 -12.76 -11.22 10.63
N LEU A 13 -11.81 -11.27 11.57
CA LEU A 13 -10.90 -10.15 11.85
C LEU A 13 -10.03 -9.81 10.64
N LEU A 14 -9.51 -10.84 9.95
CA LEU A 14 -8.72 -10.66 8.76
C LEU A 14 -9.53 -9.99 7.65
N GLN A 15 -10.77 -10.44 7.42
CA GLN A 15 -11.67 -9.83 6.44
C GLN A 15 -11.98 -8.36 6.78
N GLU A 16 -12.20 -8.06 8.06
CA GLU A 16 -12.43 -6.68 8.49
C GLU A 16 -11.22 -5.78 8.24
N VAL A 17 -10.01 -6.25 8.53
CA VAL A 17 -8.76 -5.51 8.30
C VAL A 17 -8.51 -5.29 6.82
N ILE A 18 -8.68 -6.33 5.99
CA ILE A 18 -8.52 -6.22 4.53
C ILE A 18 -9.51 -5.22 3.96
N ARG A 19 -10.77 -5.24 4.41
CA ARG A 19 -11.81 -4.30 3.95
C ARG A 19 -11.52 -2.84 4.31
N LYS A 20 -10.80 -2.60 5.42
CA LYS A 20 -10.37 -1.26 5.85
C LYS A 20 -9.02 -0.85 5.24
N GLY A 21 -8.27 -1.80 4.70
CA GLY A 21 -6.99 -1.57 4.08
C GLY A 21 -7.12 -0.87 2.74
N MET A 22 -5.98 -0.39 2.25
CA MET A 22 -5.88 0.20 0.91
C MET A 22 -5.40 -0.88 -0.05
N THR A 23 -5.95 -0.88 -1.26
CA THR A 23 -5.40 -1.66 -2.36
C THR A 23 -4.00 -1.16 -2.70
N TYR A 24 -3.21 -2.02 -3.34
CA TYR A 24 -1.88 -1.63 -3.83
C TYR A 24 -1.94 -0.43 -4.79
N HIS A 25 -2.98 -0.36 -5.62
CA HIS A 25 -3.17 0.75 -6.57
C HIS A 25 -3.40 2.07 -5.85
N GLU A 26 -4.33 2.11 -4.89
CA GLU A 26 -4.61 3.31 -4.09
C GLU A 26 -3.37 3.78 -3.32
N PHE A 27 -2.58 2.84 -2.79
CA PHE A 27 -1.30 3.17 -2.17
C PHE A 27 -0.32 3.83 -3.15
N ARG A 28 -0.25 3.33 -4.38
CA ARG A 28 0.65 3.88 -5.40
C ARG A 28 0.26 5.27 -5.88
N GLU A 29 -1.03 5.51 -6.02
CA GLU A 29 -1.57 6.85 -6.30
C GLU A 29 -1.22 7.82 -5.17
N LEU A 30 -1.47 7.42 -3.91
CA LEU A 30 -1.13 8.25 -2.75
C LEU A 30 0.36 8.62 -2.72
N VAL A 31 1.26 7.66 -2.95
CA VAL A 31 2.71 7.94 -2.92
C VAL A 31 3.13 8.82 -4.10
N ALA A 32 2.53 8.64 -5.28
CA ALA A 32 2.80 9.49 -6.44
C ALA A 32 2.34 10.94 -6.20
N ASP A 33 1.16 11.13 -5.59
CA ASP A 33 0.63 12.45 -5.24
C ASP A 33 1.51 13.15 -4.21
N LEU A 34 1.93 12.42 -3.15
CA LEU A 34 2.83 12.94 -2.13
C LEU A 34 4.20 13.31 -2.69
N ALA A 35 4.75 12.50 -3.59
CA ALA A 35 6.00 12.82 -4.28
C ALA A 35 5.87 14.10 -5.11
N GLY A 36 4.75 14.28 -5.83
CA GLY A 36 4.47 15.49 -6.59
C GLY A 36 4.29 16.74 -5.73
N GLN A 37 3.76 16.57 -4.51
CA GLN A 37 3.59 17.65 -3.53
C GLN A 37 4.84 17.89 -2.66
N ASN A 38 5.92 17.14 -2.88
CA ASN A 38 7.12 17.15 -2.04
C ASN A 38 6.78 16.96 -0.54
N ALA A 39 5.97 15.94 -0.25
CA ALA A 39 5.42 15.65 1.06
C ALA A 39 5.57 14.15 1.45
N THR A 40 5.29 13.84 2.70
CA THR A 40 5.28 12.48 3.27
C THR A 40 4.00 12.24 4.07
N THR A 41 3.73 11.00 4.49
CA THR A 41 2.60 10.67 5.38
C THR A 41 2.94 10.85 6.86
N GLY A 42 4.22 11.09 7.19
CA GLY A 42 4.70 11.21 8.56
C GLY A 42 4.38 12.58 9.17
N PRO A 43 4.31 12.68 10.52
CA PRO A 43 4.16 13.95 11.21
C PRO A 43 5.38 14.87 10.97
N GLU A 44 6.56 14.28 10.78
CA GLU A 44 7.79 14.99 10.43
C GLU A 44 8.02 14.97 8.92
N GLN A 45 8.18 16.15 8.35
CA GLN A 45 8.26 16.41 6.90
C GLN A 45 9.60 17.03 6.54
N THR A 46 10.69 16.41 7.01
CA THR A 46 12.05 16.87 6.69
C THR A 46 12.32 16.71 5.20
N ASP A 47 13.23 17.53 4.66
CA ASP A 47 13.59 17.46 3.23
C ASP A 47 14.18 16.10 2.84
N ALA A 48 14.89 15.45 3.77
CA ALA A 48 15.36 14.09 3.58
C ALA A 48 14.21 13.10 3.37
N TYR A 49 13.14 13.19 4.19
CA TYR A 49 11.99 12.29 4.08
C TYR A 49 11.19 12.52 2.81
N LYS A 50 11.00 13.78 2.40
CA LYS A 50 10.36 14.11 1.12
C LYS A 50 11.16 13.55 -0.06
N HIS A 51 12.49 13.68 -0.01
CA HIS A 51 13.36 13.12 -1.04
C HIS A 51 13.29 11.59 -1.08
N TYR A 52 13.17 10.91 0.07
CA TYR A 52 12.95 9.47 0.07
C TYR A 52 11.59 9.08 -0.53
N THR A 53 10.52 9.84 -0.28
CA THR A 53 9.22 9.61 -0.95
C THR A 53 9.35 9.69 -2.46
N GLU A 54 10.05 10.72 -2.97
CA GLU A 54 10.31 10.90 -4.39
C GLU A 54 11.14 9.74 -5.00
N LEU A 55 12.19 9.29 -4.30
CA LEU A 55 12.99 8.14 -4.71
C LEU A 55 12.19 6.83 -4.72
N ASN A 56 11.32 6.65 -3.73
CA ASN A 56 10.45 5.49 -3.65
C ASN A 56 9.44 5.46 -4.80
N ASP A 57 8.77 6.58 -5.11
CA ASP A 57 7.88 6.67 -6.27
C ASP A 57 8.60 6.26 -7.56
N ARG A 58 9.79 6.82 -7.82
CA ARG A 58 10.61 6.44 -8.98
C ARG A 58 10.96 4.97 -9.02
N ARG A 59 11.33 4.37 -7.88
CA ARG A 59 11.65 2.94 -7.79
C ARG A 59 10.44 2.07 -8.09
N MET A 60 9.27 2.44 -7.56
CA MET A 60 8.04 1.68 -7.77
C MET A 60 7.55 1.77 -9.22
N ARG A 61 7.65 2.95 -9.87
CA ARG A 61 7.38 3.10 -11.31
C ARG A 61 8.28 2.22 -12.17
N ARG A 62 9.57 2.11 -11.82
CA ARG A 62 10.49 1.19 -12.50
C ARG A 62 10.03 -0.25 -12.32
N TRP A 63 9.70 -0.64 -11.09
CA TRP A 63 9.25 -1.99 -10.76
C TRP A 63 8.04 -2.39 -11.60
N ASP A 64 7.00 -1.57 -11.69
CA ASP A 64 5.82 -1.89 -12.52
C ASP A 64 6.15 -2.09 -13.99
N LYS A 65 7.11 -1.30 -14.51
CA LYS A 65 7.52 -1.41 -15.92
C LYS A 65 8.35 -2.65 -16.19
N THR A 66 9.20 -3.04 -15.24
CA THR A 66 10.14 -4.15 -15.43
C THR A 66 9.57 -5.49 -15.01
N PHE A 67 8.66 -5.51 -14.03
CA PHE A 67 8.09 -6.73 -13.50
C PHE A 67 7.05 -7.26 -14.48
N LYS A 68 7.39 -8.36 -15.14
CA LYS A 68 6.49 -9.09 -16.01
C LYS A 68 6.14 -10.41 -15.34
N ILE A 69 4.86 -10.60 -15.03
CA ILE A 69 4.34 -11.89 -14.58
C ILE A 69 4.41 -12.84 -15.79
N SER A 70 5.02 -14.01 -15.60
CA SER A 70 5.07 -15.03 -16.65
C SER A 70 3.66 -15.52 -16.99
N ASP A 71 3.44 -15.92 -18.24
CA ASP A 71 2.12 -16.36 -18.67
C ASP A 71 1.66 -17.65 -17.95
N GLU A 72 2.61 -18.48 -17.52
CA GLU A 72 2.38 -19.63 -16.65
C GLU A 72 1.72 -19.22 -15.32
N ILE A 73 2.25 -18.17 -14.68
CA ILE A 73 1.70 -17.67 -13.41
C ILE A 73 0.32 -17.05 -13.62
N LYS A 74 0.12 -16.30 -14.72
CA LYS A 74 -1.20 -15.73 -15.05
C LYS A 74 -2.26 -16.81 -15.20
N THR A 75 -1.91 -17.93 -15.83
CA THR A 75 -2.82 -19.06 -16.06
C THR A 75 -3.20 -19.77 -14.76
N ARG A 76 -2.33 -19.75 -13.75
CA ARG A 76 -2.59 -20.36 -12.43
C ARG A 76 -3.42 -19.50 -11.49
N ILE A 77 -3.47 -18.19 -11.71
CA ILE A 77 -4.17 -17.23 -10.84
C ILE A 77 -5.55 -16.85 -11.42
N ALA A 78 -5.74 -16.96 -12.74
CA ALA A 78 -7.04 -16.79 -13.41
C ALA A 78 -7.99 -17.97 -13.13
#